data_AF-A0A1Z5TC42-F1
#
_entry.id   AF-A0A1Z5TC42-F1
#
_cell.length_a   1.000
_cell.length_b   1.000
_cell.length_c   1.000
_cell.angle_alpha   90.00
_cell.angle_beta   90.00
_cell.angle_gamma   90.00
#
_symmetry.space_group_name_H-M   'P 1'
#
loop_
_entity.id
_entity.type
_entity.pdbx_description
1 polymer ?
#
loop_
_entity_poly.entity_id
_entity_poly.type
_entity_poly.pdbx_seq_one_letter_code
_entity_poly.pdbx_strand_id
1 'polypeptide(L)'
;MSLKEDAWPSSAGFDLIADALKDDAQKQDAIKKGGNIFAFTLKNDQGKEESWHIDLKETGTVGKGLAPQGKKPGVTLVLSDVEFAKLISGKANAQNMFMQGKLKIKGNMMAATKLGPILEKAQSKAKL
;
A
#
# COMPACT_ATOMS: atom_id res chain seq x y z
N MET A 1 9.64 -1.42 14.19
CA MET A 1 8.36 -1.37 14.94
C MET A 1 7.28 -1.82 13.98
N SER A 2 6.31 -2.62 14.44
CA SER A 2 5.21 -3.09 13.58
C SER A 2 4.32 -1.93 13.18
N LEU A 3 3.83 -1.96 11.94
CA LEU A 3 2.83 -1.04 11.38
C LEU A 3 1.41 -1.55 11.59
N LYS A 4 1.24 -2.77 12.14
CA LYS A 4 -0.04 -3.38 12.43
C LYS A 4 -0.80 -2.60 13.50
N GLU A 5 -2.08 -2.36 13.23
CA GLU A 5 -3.08 -1.86 14.15
C GLU A 5 -4.18 -2.90 14.34
N ASP A 6 -4.58 -3.20 15.58
CA ASP A 6 -5.54 -4.27 15.86
C ASP A 6 -6.95 -3.96 15.34
N ALA A 7 -7.33 -2.68 15.26
CA ALA A 7 -8.60 -2.25 14.66
C ALA A 7 -8.62 -2.32 13.12
N TRP A 8 -7.47 -2.60 12.49
CA TRP A 8 -7.30 -2.87 11.06
C TRP A 8 -6.37 -4.09 10.88
N PRO A 9 -6.83 -5.33 11.14
CA PRO A 9 -5.96 -6.50 11.14
C PRO A 9 -5.15 -6.69 9.85
N SER A 10 -5.70 -6.24 8.71
CA SER A 10 -5.02 -6.31 7.42
C SER A 10 -3.77 -5.42 7.32
N SER A 11 -3.62 -4.44 8.21
CA SER A 11 -2.45 -3.54 8.29
C SER A 11 -1.13 -4.25 8.59
N ALA A 12 -1.15 -5.50 9.08
CA ALA A 12 0.03 -6.36 9.09
C ALA A 12 0.65 -6.53 7.68
N GLY A 13 -0.15 -6.37 6.62
CA GLY A 13 0.33 -6.32 5.24
C GLY A 13 1.36 -5.23 4.97
N PHE A 14 1.33 -4.11 5.71
CA PHE A 14 2.35 -3.06 5.57
C PHE A 14 3.71 -3.48 6.10
N ASP A 15 3.77 -4.36 7.11
CA ASP A 15 5.03 -4.96 7.56
C ASP A 15 5.62 -5.88 6.47
N LEU A 16 4.77 -6.66 5.79
CA LEU A 16 5.20 -7.52 4.67
C LEU A 16 5.76 -6.70 3.49
N ILE A 17 5.15 -5.56 3.20
CA ILE A 17 5.63 -4.63 2.17
C ILE A 17 6.97 -4.01 2.61
N ALA A 18 7.08 -3.58 3.88
CA ALA A 18 8.33 -3.06 4.41
C ALA A 18 9.45 -4.10 4.33
N ASP A 19 9.15 -5.36 4.62
CA ASP A 19 10.09 -6.48 4.50
C ASP A 19 10.52 -6.75 3.05
N ALA A 20 9.61 -6.61 2.09
CA ALA A 20 9.92 -6.71 0.65
C ALA A 20 10.80 -5.55 0.15
N LEU A 21 10.88 -4.45 0.90
CA LEU A 21 11.71 -3.28 0.60
C LEU A 21 12.99 -3.23 1.45
N LYS A 22 13.31 -4.26 2.26
CA LYS A 22 14.53 -4.29 3.07
C LYS A 22 15.80 -4.41 2.22
N ASP A 23 15.75 -5.23 1.18
CA ASP A 23 16.88 -5.43 0.27
C ASP A 23 17.14 -4.16 -0.57
N ASP A 24 18.39 -3.71 -0.62
CA ASP A 24 18.73 -2.44 -1.25
C ASP A 24 18.52 -2.45 -2.77
N ALA A 25 18.81 -3.56 -3.46
CA ALA A 25 18.56 -3.64 -4.90
C ALA A 25 17.06 -3.59 -5.21
N GLN A 26 16.24 -4.31 -4.44
CA GLN A 26 14.78 -4.30 -4.56
C GLN A 26 14.18 -2.93 -4.22
N LYS A 27 14.70 -2.28 -3.18
CA LYS A 27 14.30 -0.93 -2.75
C LYS A 27 14.60 0.11 -3.82
N GLN A 28 15.83 0.12 -4.36
CA GLN A 28 16.22 1.03 -5.43
C GLN A 28 15.41 0.81 -6.71
N ASP A 29 15.14 -0.45 -7.07
CA ASP A 29 14.25 -0.79 -8.19
C ASP A 29 12.82 -0.27 -7.95
N ALA A 30 12.28 -0.45 -6.74
CA ALA A 30 10.95 0.00 -6.37
C ALA A 30 10.82 1.54 -6.37
N ILE A 31 11.83 2.26 -5.87
CA ILE A 31 11.86 3.74 -5.91
C ILE A 31 11.88 4.23 -7.36
N LYS A 32 12.76 3.67 -8.20
CA LYS A 32 12.86 4.04 -9.62
C LYS A 32 11.55 3.79 -10.39
N LYS A 33 10.89 2.66 -10.12
CA LYS A 33 9.64 2.29 -10.80
C LYS A 33 8.43 3.05 -10.25
N GLY A 34 8.34 3.24 -8.94
CA GLY A 34 7.22 3.87 -8.27
C GLY A 34 7.19 5.39 -8.47
N GLY A 35 8.29 6.07 -8.15
CA GLY A 35 8.48 7.51 -8.33
C GLY A 35 7.43 8.39 -7.63
N ASN A 36 6.75 7.87 -6.61
CA ASN A 36 5.64 8.56 -5.95
C ASN A 36 5.44 8.06 -4.51
N ILE A 37 4.72 8.84 -3.71
CA ILE A 37 4.24 8.44 -2.40
C ILE A 37 2.81 7.92 -2.56
N PHE A 38 2.60 6.67 -2.16
CA PHE A 38 1.31 5.97 -2.25
C PHE A 38 0.71 5.85 -0.86
N ALA A 39 -0.39 6.56 -0.61
CA ALA A 39 -1.17 6.41 0.62
C ALA A 39 -2.24 5.33 0.47
N PHE A 40 -2.54 4.65 1.56
CA PHE A 40 -3.64 3.72 1.72
C PHE A 40 -4.47 4.19 2.89
N THR A 41 -5.75 4.50 2.66
CA THR A 41 -6.72 4.79 3.71
C THR A 41 -7.65 3.59 3.83
N LEU A 42 -7.56 2.89 4.96
CA LEU A 42 -8.34 1.69 5.22
C LEU A 42 -9.55 2.03 6.08
N LYS A 43 -10.73 1.60 5.65
CA LYS A 43 -11.96 1.69 6.44
C LYS A 43 -12.24 0.36 7.14
N ASN A 44 -12.39 0.37 8.47
CA ASN A 44 -12.79 -0.84 9.20
C ASN A 44 -14.32 -1.01 9.24
N ASP A 45 -14.79 -2.07 9.87
CA ASP A 45 -16.21 -2.42 10.01
C ASP A 45 -17.02 -1.42 10.85
N GLN A 46 -16.37 -0.73 11.80
CA GLN A 46 -16.95 0.37 12.58
C GLN A 46 -17.01 1.69 11.79
N GLY A 47 -16.51 1.70 10.54
CA GLY A 47 -16.47 2.86 9.68
C GLY A 47 -15.40 3.89 10.02
N LYS A 48 -14.46 3.56 10.91
CA LYS A 48 -13.27 4.38 11.19
C LYS A 48 -12.25 4.22 10.07
N GLU A 49 -11.46 5.26 9.86
CA GLU A 49 -10.39 5.28 8.87
C GLU A 49 -9.03 5.47 9.55
N GLU A 50 -8.03 4.74 9.04
CA GLU A 50 -6.62 4.96 9.37
C GLU A 50 -5.81 4.86 8.07
N SER A 51 -4.67 5.55 8.03
CA SER A 51 -3.83 5.62 6.83
C SER A 51 -2.40 5.14 7.05
N TRP A 52 -1.85 4.59 5.99
CA TRP A 52 -0.43 4.22 5.84
C TRP A 52 0.07 4.71 4.50
N HIS A 53 1.39 4.76 4.34
CA HIS A 53 2.01 5.13 3.09
C HIS A 53 3.20 4.24 2.75
N ILE A 54 3.48 4.14 1.45
CA ILE A 54 4.72 3.62 0.89
C ILE A 54 5.39 4.80 0.16
N ASP A 55 6.56 5.22 0.63
CA ASP A 55 7.38 6.22 -0.04
C ASP A 55 8.26 5.53 -1.08
N LEU A 56 7.80 5.48 -2.32
CA LEU A 56 8.60 5.06 -3.48
C LEU A 56 9.11 6.25 -4.26
N LYS A 57 9.14 7.44 -3.66
CA LYS A 57 9.67 8.66 -4.26
C LYS A 57 11.09 8.93 -3.81
N GLU A 58 11.36 8.76 -2.51
CA GLU A 58 12.62 9.17 -1.90
C GLU A 58 13.27 8.01 -1.12
N THR A 59 12.57 7.39 -0.17
CA THR A 59 13.22 6.54 0.83
C THR A 59 13.05 5.03 0.62
N GLY A 60 12.00 4.60 -0.09
CA GLY A 60 11.64 3.17 -0.17
C GLY A 60 11.10 2.62 1.14
N THR A 61 10.53 3.45 2.01
CA THR A 61 10.04 3.05 3.34
C THR A 61 8.52 3.01 3.42
N VAL A 62 8.00 2.25 4.37
CA VAL A 62 6.56 2.20 4.70
C VAL A 62 6.34 2.84 6.07
N GLY A 63 5.25 3.57 6.24
CA GLY A 63 4.95 4.25 7.49
C GLY A 63 3.45 4.52 7.69
N LYS A 64 3.09 5.02 8.88
CA LYS A 64 1.73 5.48 9.19
C LYS A 64 1.45 6.87 8.62
N GLY A 65 0.17 7.21 8.48
CA GLY A 65 -0.31 8.45 7.91
C GLY A 65 -0.26 8.49 6.38
N LEU A 66 -0.73 9.59 5.81
CA LEU A 66 -0.86 9.77 4.36
C LEU A 66 0.47 9.93 3.63
N ALA A 67 1.53 10.39 4.31
CA ALA A 67 2.87 10.59 3.76
C ALA A 67 3.87 10.84 4.89
N PRO A 68 5.19 10.80 4.63
CA PRO A 68 6.19 11.32 5.55
C PRO A 68 5.94 12.79 5.91
N GLN A 69 6.45 13.22 7.06
CA GLN A 69 6.26 14.59 7.56
C GLN A 69 6.70 15.64 6.52
N GLY A 70 5.85 16.65 6.30
CA GLY A 70 6.11 17.72 5.33
C GLY A 70 5.92 17.32 3.85
N LYS A 71 5.49 16.08 3.57
CA LYS A 71 5.23 15.59 2.21
C LYS A 71 3.72 15.39 1.99
N LYS A 72 3.35 15.08 0.74
CA LYS A 72 1.97 14.76 0.32
C LYS A 72 1.99 13.51 -0.55
N PRO A 73 0.98 12.63 -0.46
CA PRO A 73 0.85 11.52 -1.39
C PRO A 73 0.47 12.03 -2.78
N GLY A 74 1.03 11.41 -3.82
CA GLY A 74 0.54 11.64 -5.19
C GLY A 74 -0.62 10.71 -5.57
N VAL A 75 -0.79 9.62 -4.82
CA VAL A 75 -1.89 8.66 -4.98
C VAL A 75 -2.43 8.29 -3.60
N THR A 76 -3.75 8.27 -3.44
CA THR A 76 -4.40 7.69 -2.26
C THR A 76 -5.37 6.60 -2.68
N LEU A 77 -5.11 5.38 -2.23
CA LEU A 77 -5.96 4.21 -2.39
C LEU A 77 -6.89 4.12 -1.19
N VAL A 78 -8.21 4.14 -1.42
CA VAL A 78 -9.21 4.05 -0.36
C VAL A 78 -10.01 2.76 -0.56
N LEU A 79 -10.01 1.90 0.45
CA LEU A 79 -10.65 0.59 0.44
C LEU A 79 -10.94 0.13 1.88
N SER A 80 -11.75 -0.90 2.05
CA SER A 80 -11.93 -1.47 3.39
C SER A 80 -10.73 -2.32 3.82
N ASP A 81 -10.60 -2.54 5.13
CA ASP A 81 -9.62 -3.46 5.71
C ASP A 81 -9.73 -4.87 5.10
N VAL A 82 -10.96 -5.36 4.94
CA VAL A 82 -11.25 -6.67 4.32
C VAL A 82 -10.77 -6.75 2.86
N GLU A 83 -10.98 -5.68 2.09
CA GLU A 83 -10.55 -5.62 0.70
C GLU A 83 -9.03 -5.47 0.58
N PHE A 84 -8.38 -4.74 1.50
CA PHE A 84 -6.91 -4.70 1.59
C PHE A 84 -6.31 -6.07 1.92
N ALA A 85 -6.93 -6.84 2.82
CA ALA A 85 -6.51 -8.22 3.11
C ALA A 85 -6.53 -9.12 1.86
N LYS A 86 -7.56 -8.98 1.01
CA LYS A 86 -7.65 -9.72 -0.26
C LYS A 86 -6.60 -9.26 -1.26
N LEU A 87 -6.34 -7.95 -1.32
CA LEU A 87 -5.30 -7.39 -2.18
C LEU A 87 -3.93 -7.89 -1.76
N ILE A 88 -3.57 -7.82 -0.47
CA ILE A 88 -2.22 -8.17 -0.02
C ILE A 88 -1.95 -9.69 0.00
N SER A 89 -2.99 -10.51 0.08
CA SER A 89 -2.88 -11.97 -0.10
C SER A 89 -2.89 -12.41 -1.57
N GLY A 90 -3.15 -11.48 -2.51
CA GLY A 90 -3.30 -11.78 -3.94
C GLY A 90 -4.58 -12.53 -4.29
N LYS A 91 -5.56 -12.61 -3.37
CA LYS A 91 -6.90 -13.17 -3.63
C LYS A 91 -7.77 -12.25 -4.49
N ALA A 92 -7.41 -10.97 -4.55
CA ALA A 92 -7.99 -9.99 -5.46
C ALA A 92 -6.89 -9.12 -6.07
N ASN A 93 -7.13 -8.58 -7.26
CA ASN A 93 -6.24 -7.62 -7.91
C ASN A 93 -6.85 -6.21 -7.92
N ALA A 94 -5.99 -5.20 -7.82
CA ALA A 94 -6.40 -3.80 -7.68
C ALA A 94 -7.26 -3.30 -8.84
N GLN A 95 -6.99 -3.74 -10.08
CA GLN A 95 -7.74 -3.33 -11.26
C GLN A 95 -9.21 -3.78 -11.18
N ASN A 96 -9.46 -5.04 -10.85
CA ASN A 96 -10.81 -5.56 -10.67
C ASN A 96 -11.52 -4.90 -9.49
N MET A 97 -10.81 -4.67 -8.38
CA MET A 97 -11.39 -3.98 -7.22
C MET A 97 -11.79 -2.55 -7.56
N PHE A 98 -11.00 -1.84 -8.36
CA PHE A 98 -11.32 -0.50 -8.85
C PHE A 98 -12.56 -0.51 -9.76
N MET A 99 -12.61 -1.42 -10.74
CA MET A 99 -13.78 -1.57 -11.63
C MET A 99 -15.06 -1.92 -10.87
N GLN A 100 -14.96 -2.66 -9.76
CA GLN A 100 -16.09 -3.02 -8.89
C GLN A 100 -16.44 -1.91 -7.85
N GLY A 101 -15.71 -0.79 -7.83
CA GLY A 101 -15.90 0.29 -6.85
C GLY A 101 -15.45 -0.03 -5.42
N LYS A 102 -14.77 -1.17 -5.21
CA LYS A 102 -14.22 -1.61 -3.90
C LYS A 102 -12.90 -0.93 -3.55
N LEU A 103 -12.18 -0.49 -4.57
CA LEU A 103 -11.01 0.38 -4.45
C LEU A 103 -11.34 1.72 -5.10
N LYS A 104 -11.16 2.82 -4.38
CA LYS A 104 -11.18 4.17 -4.94
C LYS A 104 -9.75 4.70 -5.02
N ILE A 105 -9.45 5.40 -6.11
CA ILE A 105 -8.14 6.03 -6.31
C ILE A 105 -8.35 7.54 -6.37
N LYS A 106 -7.63 8.27 -5.53
CA LYS A 106 -7.52 9.74 -5.58
C LYS A 106 -6.10 10.11 -6.04
N GLY A 107 -5.96 11.23 -6.76
CA GLY A 107 -4.68 11.71 -7.26
C GLY A 107 -4.34 11.16 -8.65
N ASN A 108 -3.06 10.87 -8.90
CA ASN A 108 -2.58 10.53 -10.25
C ASN A 108 -2.84 9.06 -10.60
N MET A 109 -3.78 8.81 -11.51
CA MET A 109 -4.18 7.46 -11.94
C MET A 109 -3.05 6.69 -12.63
N MET A 110 -2.23 7.36 -13.45
CA MET A 110 -1.09 6.73 -14.12
C MET A 110 0.00 6.33 -13.12
N ALA A 111 0.17 7.11 -12.04
CA ALA A 111 1.06 6.71 -10.96
C ALA A 111 0.52 5.48 -10.21
N ALA A 112 -0.79 5.38 -10.02
CA ALA A 112 -1.41 4.25 -9.30
C ALA A 112 -1.12 2.88 -9.93
N THR A 113 -0.99 2.80 -11.27
CA THR A 113 -0.66 1.53 -11.95
C THR A 113 0.75 1.04 -11.63
N LYS A 114 1.68 1.94 -11.29
CA LYS A 114 3.06 1.61 -10.94
C LYS A 114 3.17 0.85 -9.63
N LEU A 115 2.13 0.87 -8.79
CA LEU A 115 2.11 0.19 -7.49
C LEU A 115 1.95 -1.33 -7.63
N GLY A 116 1.31 -1.82 -8.70
CA GLY A 116 0.99 -3.25 -8.90
C GLY A 116 2.20 -4.18 -8.72
N PRO A 117 3.29 -3.98 -9.49
CA PRO A 117 4.49 -4.82 -9.39
C PRO A 117 5.16 -4.82 -8.01
N ILE A 118 5.00 -3.73 -7.22
CA ILE A 118 5.54 -3.67 -5.84
C ILE A 118 4.68 -4.53 -4.91
N LEU A 119 3.35 -4.47 -5.04
CA LEU A 119 2.44 -5.31 -4.26
C LEU A 119 2.61 -6.81 -4.58
N GLU A 120 2.85 -7.17 -5.84
CA GLU A 120 3.10 -8.56 -6.25
C GLU A 120 4.37 -9.15 -5.60
N LYS A 121 5.44 -8.35 -5.45
CA LYS A 121 6.64 -8.77 -4.70
C LYS A 121 6.32 -9.03 -3.23
N ALA A 122 5.53 -8.17 -2.59
CA ALA A 122 5.09 -8.35 -1.21
C ALA A 122 4.18 -9.58 -1.04
N GLN A 123 3.26 -9.82 -1.97
CA GLN A 123 2.40 -11.02 -2.01
C GLN A 123 3.22 -12.32 -2.09
N SER A 124 4.32 -12.31 -2.85
CA SER A 124 5.19 -13.48 -3.02
C SER A 124 5.88 -13.87 -1.71
N LYS A 125 6.21 -12.88 -0.87
CA LYS A 125 6.73 -13.09 0.50
C LYS A 125 5.65 -13.59 1.46
N ALA A 126 4.40 -13.15 1.29
CA ALA A 126 3.27 -13.52 2.15
C ALA A 126 2.76 -14.96 1.94
N LYS A 127 3.11 -15.58 0.81
CA LYS A 127 2.72 -16.95 0.45
C LYS A 127 3.72 -18.02 0.91
N LEU A 128 4.86 -17.59 1.47
CA LEU A 128 5.92 -18.43 2.04
C LEU A 128 5.78 -18.45 3.57
#